data_AF-A0A350YU42-F1
#
_entry.id   AF-A0A350YU42-F1
#
_cell.length_a   1.000
_cell.length_b   1.000
_cell.length_c   1.000
_cell.angle_alpha   90.00
_cell.angle_beta   90.00
_cell.angle_gamma   90.00
#
_symmetry.space_group_name_H-M   'P 1'
#
loop_
_entity.id
_entity.type
_entity.pdbx_description
1 polymer ?
#
loop_
_entity_poly.entity_id
_entity_poly.type
_entity_poly.pdbx_seq_one_letter_code
_entity_poly.pdbx_strand_id
1 'polypeptide(L)'
;MFRNAEQKQRECSRRPGGNRLPGGSRRLGGNRLPGGNRLPGGSRRLGMTTNRSGGEGCMQHNKNIKKELWTTMITPFAETGEIDYTALGRLMAWYEERGVDHFFTVCLSSEMLQLSLQERVDLARFVKTHAGKGHKVAAAGHTTGSPEEQLREFGPIIGTGVDVIVLVLSLLAAPEESDEIVIHRMEKYYPSLAGWILASMNALCPINGGFRTTF
;
A
#
# COMPACT_ATOMS: atom_id res chain seq x y z
N MET A 1 -30.99 -20.00 -9.25
CA MET A 1 -31.02 -18.95 -8.21
C MET A 1 -29.81 -18.02 -8.33
N PHE A 2 -29.53 -17.50 -9.53
CA PHE A 2 -28.43 -16.56 -9.77
C PHE A 2 -28.95 -15.44 -10.67
N ARG A 3 -29.50 -14.39 -10.06
CA ARG A 3 -29.92 -13.17 -10.78
C ARG A 3 -29.83 -11.86 -9.96
N ASN A 4 -29.31 -11.90 -8.73
CA ASN A 4 -29.38 -10.74 -7.81
C ASN A 4 -28.02 -10.07 -7.49
N ALA A 5 -26.92 -10.45 -8.14
CA ALA A 5 -25.62 -9.82 -7.89
C ALA A 5 -25.38 -8.54 -8.71
N GLU A 6 -25.89 -8.46 -9.94
CA GLU A 6 -25.63 -7.30 -10.84
C GLU A 6 -26.48 -6.05 -10.53
N GLN A 7 -27.60 -6.19 -9.81
CA GLN A 7 -28.44 -5.04 -9.46
C GLN A 7 -27.85 -4.20 -8.32
N LYS A 8 -27.07 -4.80 -7.42
CA LYS A 8 -26.54 -4.12 -6.23
C LYS A 8 -25.34 -3.20 -6.53
N GLN A 9 -24.69 -3.37 -7.68
CA GLN A 9 -23.57 -2.51 -8.11
C GLN A 9 -24.01 -1.25 -8.88
N ARG A 10 -25.26 -1.19 -9.37
CA ARG A 10 -25.78 0.01 -10.08
C ARG A 10 -26.34 1.09 -9.15
N GLU A 11 -26.60 0.78 -7.89
CA GLU A 11 -27.09 1.74 -6.90
C GLU A 11 -25.97 2.54 -6.21
N CYS A 12 -24.73 2.06 -6.23
CA CYS A 12 -23.59 2.74 -5.60
C CYS A 12 -23.03 3.91 -6.44
N SER A 13 -23.54 4.14 -7.66
CA SER A 13 -23.02 5.15 -8.61
C SER A 13 -23.78 6.47 -8.61
N ARG A 14 -24.80 6.67 -7.77
CA ARG A 14 -25.59 7.91 -7.73
C ARG A 14 -25.12 8.82 -6.59
N ARG A 15 -24.30 9.82 -6.92
CA ARG A 15 -23.99 10.93 -6.00
C ARG A 15 -25.25 11.79 -5.79
N PRO A 16 -25.65 12.13 -4.55
CA PRO A 16 -26.66 13.15 -4.32
C PRO A 16 -26.11 14.53 -4.72
N GLY A 17 -26.90 15.29 -5.50
CA GLY A 17 -26.58 16.66 -5.89
C GLY A 17 -26.49 17.59 -4.68
N GLY A 18 -25.48 18.45 -4.67
CA GLY A 18 -25.26 19.46 -3.64
C GLY A 18 -26.43 20.46 -3.56
N ASN A 19 -26.90 20.71 -2.33
CA ASN A 19 -27.97 21.65 -2.02
C ASN A 19 -27.52 23.11 -2.19
N ARG A 20 -28.41 23.91 -2.79
CA ARG A 20 -28.34 25.38 -2.82
C ARG A 20 -28.46 25.95 -1.40
N LEU A 21 -27.56 26.85 -1.04
CA LEU A 21 -27.64 27.67 0.17
C LEU A 21 -28.65 28.81 -0.03
N PRO A 22 -29.64 29.02 0.86
CA PRO A 22 -30.44 30.23 0.91
C PRO A 22 -29.83 31.22 1.90
N GLY A 23 -29.55 32.45 1.47
CA GLY A 23 -29.02 33.48 2.39
C GLY A 23 -28.43 34.70 1.71
N GLY A 24 -29.21 35.39 0.87
CA GLY A 24 -28.86 36.73 0.43
C GLY A 24 -29.23 37.76 1.51
N SER A 25 -28.27 38.57 1.95
CA SER A 25 -28.56 39.82 2.65
C SER A 25 -27.61 40.93 2.19
N ARG A 26 -28.23 41.82 1.42
CA ARG A 26 -28.00 43.24 1.11
C ARG A 26 -26.61 43.86 1.39
N ARG A 27 -26.05 44.42 0.31
CA ARG A 27 -24.97 45.41 0.28
C ARG A 27 -25.36 46.68 1.06
N LEU A 28 -24.42 47.22 1.83
CA LEU A 28 -24.35 48.63 2.19
C LEU A 28 -22.86 49.05 2.24
N GLY A 29 -22.57 50.25 1.71
CA GLY A 29 -21.33 50.99 2.02
C GLY A 29 -20.25 50.94 0.95
N GLY A 30 -20.45 51.65 -0.16
CA GLY A 30 -19.31 52.16 -0.93
C GLY A 30 -18.68 53.34 -0.20
N ASN A 31 -17.35 53.44 -0.22
CA ASN A 31 -16.66 54.70 0.01
C ASN A 31 -15.47 54.85 -0.94
N ARG A 32 -15.44 56.03 -1.56
CA ARG A 32 -14.51 56.50 -2.59
C ARG A 32 -13.09 56.67 -2.04
N LEU A 33 -12.12 56.34 -2.88
CA LEU A 33 -10.74 56.82 -2.78
C LEU A 33 -10.67 58.31 -3.16
N PRO A 34 -9.77 59.08 -2.52
CA PRO A 34 -9.15 60.20 -3.21
C PRO A 34 -7.62 60.24 -3.03
N GLY A 35 -6.92 60.73 -4.06
CA GLY A 35 -5.60 61.33 -3.91
C GLY A 35 -4.48 60.62 -4.66
N GLY A 36 -4.18 61.10 -5.88
CA GLY A 36 -3.00 60.68 -6.63
C GLY A 36 -1.74 61.47 -6.25
N ASN A 37 -0.59 61.02 -6.76
CA ASN A 37 0.33 61.90 -7.48
C ASN A 37 1.31 61.07 -8.33
N ARG A 38 1.49 61.54 -9.57
CA ARG A 38 2.38 60.99 -10.60
C ARG A 38 3.53 62.01 -10.74
N LEU A 39 4.79 61.57 -10.64
CA LEU A 39 5.96 62.39 -11.00
C LEU A 39 6.74 61.73 -12.15
N PRO A 40 7.23 62.49 -13.16
CA PRO A 40 7.88 61.96 -14.36
C PRO A 40 9.42 62.10 -14.36
N GLY A 41 10.08 61.20 -15.11
CA GLY A 41 11.51 61.24 -15.48
C GLY A 41 12.41 60.46 -14.51
N GLY A 42 13.31 59.56 -14.89
CA GLY A 42 13.86 59.15 -16.18
C GLY A 42 15.35 58.81 -15.95
N SER A 43 15.74 57.53 -16.04
CA SER A 43 17.08 57.14 -16.51
C SER A 43 17.15 55.64 -16.77
N ARG A 44 17.56 55.27 -17.98
CA ARG A 44 17.84 53.90 -18.39
C ARG A 44 19.16 53.47 -17.78
N ARG A 45 19.23 52.29 -17.14
CA ARG A 45 20.43 51.43 -17.18
C ARG A 45 20.05 49.96 -17.30
N LEU A 46 20.92 49.29 -18.05
CA LEU A 46 20.84 47.97 -18.66
C LEU A 46 20.61 46.82 -17.67
N GLY A 47 19.82 45.84 -18.11
CA GLY A 47 20.25 44.45 -18.18
C GLY A 47 20.56 43.72 -16.88
N MET A 48 19.52 43.33 -16.14
CA MET A 48 19.55 42.13 -15.30
C MET A 48 18.25 41.37 -15.53
N THR A 49 18.29 40.42 -16.46
CA THR A 49 17.24 39.39 -16.57
C THR A 49 17.34 38.53 -15.32
N THR A 50 16.49 38.81 -14.32
CA THR A 50 16.22 37.85 -13.26
C THR A 50 15.46 36.69 -13.90
N ASN A 51 16.18 35.61 -14.21
CA ASN A 51 15.56 34.34 -14.52
C ASN A 51 14.85 33.88 -13.24
N ARG A 52 13.59 34.27 -13.09
CA ARG A 52 12.65 33.58 -12.21
C ARG A 52 12.39 32.23 -12.86
N SER A 53 13.28 31.26 -12.61
CA SER A 53 12.93 29.86 -12.74
C SER A 53 11.94 29.55 -11.61
N GLY A 54 10.67 29.88 -11.86
CA GLY A 54 9.56 29.33 -11.12
C GLY A 54 9.64 27.82 -11.26
N GLY A 55 10.05 27.16 -10.18
CA GLY A 55 10.06 25.72 -10.07
C GLY A 55 8.62 25.21 -10.05
N GLU A 56 8.10 24.89 -11.21
CA GLU A 56 6.97 23.98 -11.38
C GLU A 56 7.42 22.85 -12.29
N GLY A 57 8.40 22.09 -11.82
CA GLY A 57 8.62 20.73 -12.30
C GLY A 57 7.47 19.86 -11.82
N CYS A 58 6.30 20.00 -12.43
CA CYS A 58 5.20 19.07 -12.24
C CYS A 58 5.74 17.66 -12.54
N MET A 59 5.67 16.77 -11.54
CA MET A 59 6.07 15.37 -11.69
C MET A 59 5.40 14.83 -12.96
N GLN A 60 6.23 14.52 -13.95
CA GLN A 60 5.82 13.84 -15.16
C GLN A 60 5.21 12.50 -14.73
N HIS A 61 3.88 12.40 -14.73
CA HIS A 61 3.18 11.15 -14.44
C HIS A 61 3.54 10.17 -15.55
N ASN A 62 4.42 9.22 -15.24
CA ASN A 62 4.90 8.25 -16.19
C ASN A 62 3.74 7.31 -16.57
N LYS A 63 3.03 7.63 -17.66
CA LYS A 63 1.91 6.86 -18.20
C LYS A 63 2.44 5.68 -19.00
N ASN A 64 2.83 4.61 -18.30
CA ASN A 64 2.80 3.22 -18.78
C ASN A 64 3.14 2.27 -17.62
N ILE A 65 2.29 2.23 -16.60
CA ILE A 65 2.39 1.20 -15.56
C ILE A 65 1.85 -0.10 -16.16
N LYS A 66 2.72 -1.10 -16.34
CA LYS A 66 2.30 -2.45 -16.70
C LYS A 66 1.37 -2.97 -15.59
N LYS A 67 0.14 -3.34 -15.94
CA LYS A 67 -0.82 -3.91 -14.99
C LYS A 67 -0.50 -5.40 -14.86
N GLU A 68 -0.03 -5.80 -13.69
CA GLU A 68 0.26 -7.20 -13.34
C GLU A 68 -0.72 -7.66 -12.27
N LEU A 69 -1.24 -8.87 -12.39
CA LEU A 69 -2.16 -9.51 -11.44
C LEU A 69 -1.36 -10.28 -10.38
N TRP A 70 -1.38 -9.75 -9.16
CA TRP A 70 -0.85 -10.43 -7.97
C TRP A 70 -1.98 -11.14 -7.24
N THR A 71 -1.88 -12.47 -7.10
CA THR A 71 -2.86 -13.25 -6.33
C THR A 71 -2.39 -13.48 -4.90
N THR A 72 -3.28 -13.33 -3.93
CA THR A 72 -3.03 -13.74 -2.54
C THR A 72 -3.20 -15.25 -2.41
N MET A 73 -2.22 -15.91 -1.81
CA MET A 73 -2.27 -17.34 -1.56
C MET A 73 -3.12 -17.63 -0.32
N ILE A 74 -3.91 -18.70 -0.41
CA ILE A 74 -4.45 -19.42 0.74
C ILE A 74 -3.54 -20.61 1.04
N THR A 75 -3.51 -21.06 2.29
CA THR A 75 -2.69 -22.19 2.73
C THR A 75 -3.59 -23.41 2.94
N PRO A 76 -3.57 -24.42 2.05
CA PRO A 76 -4.27 -25.68 2.31
C PRO A 76 -3.60 -26.44 3.45
N PHE A 77 -4.40 -27.05 4.31
CA PHE A 77 -3.93 -27.89 5.42
C PHE A 77 -4.49 -29.30 5.29
N ALA A 78 -3.69 -30.28 5.66
CA ALA A 78 -4.12 -31.67 5.82
C ALA A 78 -5.00 -31.81 7.09
N GLU A 79 -5.68 -32.95 7.23
CA GLU A 79 -6.45 -33.26 8.44
C GLU A 79 -5.60 -33.29 9.72
N THR A 80 -4.29 -33.50 9.57
CA THR A 80 -3.30 -33.43 10.66
C THR A 80 -3.01 -32.01 11.14
N GLY A 81 -3.45 -30.98 10.39
CA GLY A 81 -3.16 -29.58 10.64
C GLY A 81 -1.85 -29.08 10.02
N GLU A 82 -1.07 -29.96 9.38
CA GLU A 82 0.14 -29.59 8.64
C GLU A 82 -0.21 -28.99 7.28
N ILE A 83 0.67 -28.14 6.73
CA ILE A 83 0.49 -27.56 5.39
C ILE A 83 0.47 -28.67 4.34
N ASP A 84 -0.59 -28.74 3.54
CA ASP A 84 -0.68 -29.66 2.40
C ASP A 84 -0.01 -29.02 1.17
N TYR A 85 1.29 -29.27 1.03
CA TYR A 85 2.09 -28.81 -0.09
C TYR A 85 1.66 -29.39 -1.45
N THR A 86 1.04 -30.57 -1.46
CA THR A 86 0.53 -31.16 -2.72
C THR A 86 -0.69 -30.38 -3.20
N ALA A 87 -1.63 -30.09 -2.30
CA ALA A 87 -2.78 -29.25 -2.61
C ALA A 87 -2.35 -27.81 -2.96
N LEU A 88 -1.36 -27.26 -2.24
CA LEU A 88 -0.81 -25.94 -2.52
C LEU A 88 -0.22 -25.84 -3.94
N GLY A 89 0.55 -26.84 -4.37
CA GLY A 89 1.10 -26.89 -5.74
C GLY A 89 0.01 -26.94 -6.81
N ARG A 90 -1.06 -27.72 -6.58
CA ARG A 90 -2.23 -27.77 -7.49
C ARG A 90 -2.95 -26.43 -7.55
N LEU A 91 -3.10 -25.75 -6.43
CA LEU A 91 -3.69 -24.41 -6.36
C LEU A 91 -2.85 -23.38 -7.13
N MET A 92 -1.53 -23.43 -7.01
CA MET A 92 -0.62 -22.58 -7.77
C MET A 92 -0.79 -22.81 -9.28
N ALA A 93 -0.75 -24.07 -9.74
CA ALA A 93 -0.96 -24.40 -11.15
C ALA A 93 -2.32 -23.87 -11.67
N TRP A 94 -3.38 -24.00 -10.87
CA TRP A 94 -4.70 -23.47 -11.21
C TRP A 94 -4.74 -21.94 -11.35
N TYR A 95 -3.96 -21.21 -10.54
CA TYR A 95 -3.79 -19.75 -10.66
C TYR A 95 -2.99 -19.38 -11.92
N GLU A 96 -1.90 -20.09 -12.21
CA GLU A 96 -1.08 -19.86 -13.41
C GLU A 96 -1.90 -20.08 -14.68
N GLU A 97 -2.70 -21.15 -14.76
CA GLU A 97 -3.62 -21.43 -15.86
C GLU A 97 -4.64 -20.30 -16.11
N ARG A 98 -4.92 -19.48 -15.10
CA ARG A 98 -5.84 -18.32 -15.18
C ARG A 98 -5.15 -17.01 -15.50
N GLY A 99 -3.84 -17.03 -15.75
CA GLY A 99 -3.07 -15.85 -16.10
C GLY A 99 -2.75 -14.96 -14.90
N VAL A 100 -2.60 -15.54 -13.70
CA VAL A 100 -1.96 -14.82 -12.59
C VAL A 100 -0.51 -14.54 -12.94
N ASP A 101 -0.10 -13.28 -12.83
CA ASP A 101 1.29 -12.90 -13.10
C ASP A 101 2.19 -13.25 -11.93
N HIS A 102 1.77 -13.00 -10.69
CA HIS A 102 2.63 -13.08 -9.51
C HIS A 102 1.88 -13.57 -8.26
N PHE A 103 2.62 -14.09 -7.28
CA PHE A 103 2.06 -14.65 -6.06
C PHE A 103 2.39 -13.79 -4.85
N PHE A 104 1.43 -13.71 -3.93
CA PHE A 104 1.66 -13.17 -2.61
C PHE A 104 1.33 -14.22 -1.56
N THR A 105 2.35 -14.79 -0.93
CA THR A 105 2.24 -15.79 0.14
C THR A 105 2.60 -15.22 1.50
N VAL A 106 2.44 -15.98 2.59
CA VAL A 106 2.66 -15.52 3.97
C VAL A 106 1.97 -14.16 4.18
N CYS A 107 0.70 -14.09 3.81
CA CYS A 107 -0.14 -12.91 4.04
C CYS A 107 -1.28 -13.28 4.99
N LEU A 108 -2.15 -12.33 5.33
CA LEU A 108 -3.23 -12.59 6.29
C LEU A 108 -4.11 -13.79 5.86
N SER A 109 -4.45 -13.89 4.57
CA SER A 109 -5.21 -15.03 4.03
C SER A 109 -4.40 -16.33 3.92
N SER A 110 -3.07 -16.26 4.11
CA SER A 110 -2.19 -17.42 4.20
C SER A 110 -1.97 -17.88 5.65
N GLU A 111 -2.76 -17.37 6.60
CA GLU A 111 -2.66 -17.70 8.02
C GLU A 111 -1.34 -17.24 8.67
N MET A 112 -0.75 -16.12 8.20
CA MET A 112 0.59 -15.69 8.65
C MET A 112 0.73 -15.47 10.17
N LEU A 113 -0.35 -15.14 10.90
CA LEU A 113 -0.29 -14.93 12.36
C LEU A 113 -0.42 -16.25 13.15
N GLN A 114 -0.77 -17.36 12.48
CA GLN A 114 -1.02 -18.67 13.07
C GLN A 114 0.14 -19.62 12.80
N LEU A 115 0.85 -19.40 11.68
CA LEU A 115 2.04 -20.16 11.32
C LEU A 115 3.25 -19.74 12.16
N SER A 116 4.03 -20.73 12.60
CA SER A 116 5.36 -20.52 13.16
C SER A 116 6.29 -19.87 12.12
N LEU A 117 7.40 -19.27 12.58
CA LEU A 117 8.40 -18.72 11.67
C LEU A 117 8.92 -19.79 10.69
N GLN A 118 9.15 -21.02 11.16
CA GLN A 118 9.64 -22.10 10.30
C GLN A 118 8.63 -22.46 9.22
N GLU A 119 7.35 -22.60 9.56
CA GLU A 119 6.29 -22.86 8.59
C GLU A 119 6.15 -21.72 7.58
N ARG A 120 6.27 -20.46 8.00
CA ARG A 120 6.28 -19.31 7.08
C ARG A 120 7.46 -19.36 6.11
N VAL A 121 8.65 -19.71 6.60
CA VAL A 121 9.86 -19.87 5.78
C VAL A 121 9.69 -21.00 4.77
N ASP A 122 9.17 -22.15 5.20
CA ASP A 122 8.97 -23.31 4.32
C ASP A 122 7.86 -23.06 3.30
N LEU A 123 6.78 -22.39 3.69
CA LEU A 123 5.72 -21.94 2.79
C LEU A 123 6.24 -20.96 1.72
N ALA A 124 6.98 -19.92 2.13
CA ALA A 124 7.56 -18.96 1.22
C ALA A 124 8.57 -19.61 0.25
N ARG A 125 9.43 -20.49 0.76
CA ARG A 125 10.40 -21.25 -0.05
C ARG A 125 9.69 -22.18 -1.03
N PHE A 126 8.64 -22.87 -0.60
CA PHE A 126 7.87 -23.76 -1.46
C PHE A 126 7.25 -22.99 -2.62
N VAL A 127 6.53 -21.89 -2.33
CA VAL A 127 5.90 -21.06 -3.38
C VAL A 127 6.95 -20.48 -4.31
N LYS A 128 8.08 -19.97 -3.79
CA LYS A 128 9.16 -19.44 -4.64
C LYS A 128 9.79 -20.50 -5.56
N THR A 129 9.96 -21.72 -5.06
CA THR A 129 10.56 -22.83 -5.81
C THR A 129 9.63 -23.35 -6.91
N HIS A 130 8.32 -23.34 -6.66
CA HIS A 130 7.33 -23.91 -7.57
C HIS A 130 6.67 -22.88 -8.49
N ALA A 131 6.82 -21.58 -8.21
CA ALA A 131 6.39 -20.53 -9.11
C ALA A 131 7.17 -20.64 -10.43
N GLY A 132 6.47 -20.70 -11.57
CA GLY A 132 7.11 -20.83 -12.87
C GLY A 132 8.08 -19.69 -13.21
N LYS A 133 8.89 -19.88 -14.26
CA LYS A 133 9.81 -18.84 -14.74
C LYS A 133 9.03 -17.58 -15.14
N GLY A 134 9.38 -16.44 -14.53
CA GLY A 134 8.74 -15.13 -14.80
C GLY A 134 7.74 -14.70 -13.73
N HIS A 135 7.33 -15.60 -12.85
CA HIS A 135 6.52 -15.26 -11.68
C HIS A 135 7.42 -14.69 -10.56
N LYS A 136 6.95 -13.62 -9.92
CA LYS A 136 7.53 -13.06 -8.71
C LYS A 136 6.71 -13.54 -7.51
N VAL A 137 7.37 -13.63 -6.36
CA VAL A 137 6.75 -13.99 -5.09
C VAL A 137 6.99 -12.91 -4.06
N ALA A 138 5.91 -12.40 -3.51
CA ALA A 138 5.93 -11.56 -2.32
C ALA A 138 5.69 -12.40 -1.07
N ALA A 139 6.29 -12.01 0.05
CA ALA A 139 5.98 -12.57 1.37
C ALA A 139 6.02 -11.49 2.45
N ALA A 140 5.18 -11.61 3.48
CA ALA A 140 5.33 -10.75 4.66
C ALA A 140 6.65 -11.08 5.35
N GLY A 141 7.45 -10.04 5.61
CA GLY A 141 8.76 -10.20 6.23
C GLY A 141 8.71 -10.41 7.74
N HIS A 142 7.62 -10.01 8.38
CA HIS A 142 7.45 -10.12 9.83
C HIS A 142 5.97 -10.25 10.23
N THR A 143 5.73 -10.85 11.39
CA THR A 143 4.39 -10.94 12.02
C THR A 143 4.40 -10.57 13.51
N THR A 144 5.57 -10.28 14.06
CA THR A 144 5.76 -9.83 15.45
C THR A 144 5.75 -8.31 15.56
N GLY A 145 5.44 -7.80 16.77
CA GLY A 145 5.41 -6.38 17.09
C GLY A 145 6.73 -5.82 17.64
N SER A 146 7.62 -6.67 18.17
CA SER A 146 8.89 -6.20 18.73
C SER A 146 9.94 -5.95 17.63
N PRO A 147 10.66 -4.81 17.65
CA PRO A 147 11.67 -4.52 16.64
C PRO A 147 12.77 -5.59 16.51
N GLU A 148 13.19 -6.21 17.62
CA GLU A 148 14.20 -7.26 17.59
C GLU A 148 13.68 -8.55 16.96
N GLU A 149 12.41 -8.93 17.19
CA GLU A 149 11.81 -10.11 16.55
C GLU A 149 11.60 -9.87 15.06
N GLN A 150 11.13 -8.70 14.67
CA GLN A 150 10.97 -8.34 13.25
C GLN A 150 12.28 -8.51 12.47
N LEU A 151 13.39 -8.03 13.04
CA LEU A 151 14.72 -8.22 12.46
C LEU A 151 15.15 -9.69 12.37
N ARG A 152 14.79 -10.52 13.36
CA ARG A 152 15.07 -11.97 13.33
C ARG A 152 14.25 -12.71 12.28
N GLU A 153 13.05 -12.22 11.95
CA GLU A 153 12.16 -12.85 10.97
C GLU A 153 12.53 -12.50 9.52
N PHE A 154 13.02 -11.27 9.28
CA PHE A 154 13.39 -10.86 7.92
C PHE A 154 14.44 -11.78 7.30
N GLY A 155 15.52 -12.10 8.01
CA GLY A 155 16.63 -12.89 7.49
C GLY A 155 16.21 -14.26 6.91
N PRO A 156 15.51 -15.11 7.69
CA PRO A 156 14.99 -16.39 7.21
C PRO A 156 14.05 -16.26 6.01
N ILE A 157 13.13 -15.28 6.00
CA ILE A 157 12.19 -15.07 4.88
C ILE A 157 12.93 -14.60 3.63
N ILE A 158 13.85 -13.64 3.76
CA ILE A 158 14.75 -13.18 2.69
C ILE A 158 15.55 -14.36 2.11
N GLY A 159 16.05 -15.24 2.99
CA GLY A 159 16.78 -16.44 2.62
C GLY A 159 15.98 -17.50 1.85
N THR A 160 14.66 -17.31 1.68
CA THR A 160 13.84 -18.15 0.79
C THR A 160 13.94 -17.75 -0.68
N GLY A 161 14.44 -16.54 -0.98
CA GLY A 161 14.57 -16.02 -2.34
C GLY A 161 13.35 -15.27 -2.89
N VAL A 162 12.38 -14.91 -2.05
CA VAL A 162 11.16 -14.16 -2.42
C VAL A 162 11.47 -12.76 -2.95
N ASP A 163 11.00 -12.38 -4.14
CA ASP A 163 11.37 -11.13 -4.83
C ASP A 163 10.93 -9.84 -4.12
N VAL A 164 9.91 -9.92 -3.26
CA VAL A 164 9.31 -8.78 -2.57
C VAL A 164 9.12 -9.11 -1.09
N ILE A 165 9.61 -8.22 -0.23
CA ILE A 165 9.32 -8.26 1.21
C ILE A 165 8.21 -7.26 1.50
N VAL A 166 7.14 -7.74 2.15
CA VAL A 166 6.02 -6.92 2.57
C VAL A 166 6.14 -6.58 4.06
N LEU A 167 6.14 -5.28 4.37
CA LEU A 167 6.04 -4.81 5.74
C LEU A 167 4.59 -4.69 6.16
N VAL A 168 4.26 -5.23 7.33
CA VAL A 168 2.93 -5.11 7.94
C VAL A 168 2.95 -3.88 8.83
N LEU A 169 2.52 -2.74 8.30
CA LEU A 169 2.68 -1.42 8.93
C LEU A 169 2.05 -1.37 10.33
N SER A 170 0.89 -2.01 10.50
CA SER A 170 0.17 -2.07 11.78
C SER A 170 0.90 -2.84 12.87
N LEU A 171 1.96 -3.57 12.53
CA LEU A 171 2.83 -4.28 13.48
C LEU A 171 4.15 -3.56 13.68
N LEU A 172 4.46 -2.54 12.88
CA LEU A 172 5.68 -1.75 13.06
C LEU A 172 5.61 -0.88 14.31
N ALA A 173 4.43 -0.54 14.82
CA ALA A 173 4.24 0.23 16.03
C ALA A 173 3.09 -0.35 16.86
N ALA A 174 3.20 -0.26 18.19
CA ALA A 174 2.09 -0.57 19.09
C ALA A 174 0.93 0.42 18.86
N PRO A 175 -0.32 0.05 19.18
CA PRO A 175 -1.49 0.92 18.93
C PRO A 175 -1.41 2.31 19.56
N GLU A 176 -0.63 2.47 20.63
CA GLU A 176 -0.45 3.71 21.39
C GLU A 176 0.76 4.53 20.92
N GLU A 177 1.62 3.94 20.07
CA GLU A 177 2.77 4.61 19.48
C GLU A 177 2.34 5.44 18.26
N SER A 178 3.04 6.54 18.00
CA SER A 178 2.68 7.48 16.93
C SER A 178 3.19 7.04 15.55
N ASP A 179 2.65 7.65 14.49
CA ASP A 179 3.08 7.40 13.11
C ASP A 179 4.57 7.71 12.89
N GLU A 180 5.16 8.64 13.66
CA GLU A 180 6.60 8.91 13.62
C GLU A 180 7.45 7.68 14.00
N ILE A 181 6.95 6.83 14.90
CA ILE A 181 7.62 5.57 15.27
C ILE A 181 7.60 4.59 14.10
N VAL A 182 6.48 4.50 13.39
CA VAL A 182 6.37 3.66 12.17
C VAL A 182 7.41 4.12 11.14
N ILE A 183 7.47 5.42 10.84
CA ILE A 183 8.42 6.00 9.89
C ILE A 183 9.86 5.68 10.31
N HIS A 184 10.20 5.94 11.58
CA HIS A 184 11.55 5.69 12.10
C HIS A 184 11.96 4.21 11.98
N ARG A 185 11.04 3.28 12.28
CA ARG A 185 11.31 1.83 12.15
C ARG A 185 11.44 1.41 10.69
N MET A 186 10.62 1.96 9.78
CA MET A 186 10.79 1.73 8.34
C MET A 186 12.17 2.18 7.85
N GLU A 187 12.61 3.39 8.24
CA GLU A 187 13.94 3.91 7.92
C GLU A 187 15.05 3.02 8.47
N LYS A 188 14.86 2.46 9.68
CA LYS A 188 15.80 1.50 10.28
C LYS A 188 15.87 0.18 9.51
N TYR A 189 14.76 -0.31 8.95
CA TYR A 189 14.71 -1.59 8.23
C TYR A 189 15.16 -1.48 6.78
N TYR A 190 14.99 -0.30 6.15
CA TYR A 190 15.30 -0.09 4.74
C TYR A 190 16.72 -0.55 4.33
N PRO A 191 17.81 -0.28 5.08
CA PRO A 191 19.14 -0.75 4.72
C PRO A 191 19.27 -2.28 4.68
N SER A 192 18.58 -3.00 5.57
CA SER A 192 18.58 -4.47 5.61
C SER A 192 17.75 -5.11 4.50
N LEU A 193 16.81 -4.35 3.94
CA LEU A 193 15.94 -4.79 2.84
C LEU A 193 16.42 -4.27 1.47
N ALA A 194 17.54 -3.55 1.43
CA ALA A 194 18.12 -3.02 0.21
C ALA A 194 18.44 -4.16 -0.77
N GLY A 195 17.80 -4.13 -1.94
CA GLY A 195 17.87 -5.19 -2.95
C GLY A 195 16.53 -5.92 -3.18
N TRP A 196 15.59 -5.79 -2.26
CA TRP A 196 14.23 -6.32 -2.41
C TRP A 196 13.25 -5.21 -2.79
N ILE A 197 12.20 -5.57 -3.53
CA ILE A 197 11.09 -4.63 -3.73
C ILE A 197 10.36 -4.55 -2.40
N LEU A 198 10.23 -3.33 -1.87
CA LEU A 198 9.49 -3.08 -0.64
C LEU A 198 8.04 -2.79 -0.99
N ALA A 199 7.13 -3.58 -0.44
CA ALA A 199 5.71 -3.25 -0.39
C ALA A 199 5.28 -3.08 1.07
N SER A 200 4.24 -2.30 1.29
CA SER A 200 3.64 -2.15 2.61
C SER A 200 2.17 -2.54 2.55
N MET A 201 1.71 -3.22 3.59
CA MET A 201 0.28 -3.45 3.80
C MET A 201 -0.12 -2.89 5.14
N ASN A 202 -1.35 -2.37 5.22
CA ASN A 202 -2.01 -2.19 6.49
C ASN A 202 -3.04 -3.31 6.64
N ALA A 203 -2.77 -4.27 7.53
CA ALA A 203 -3.61 -5.46 7.71
C ALA A 203 -4.78 -5.21 8.67
N LEU A 204 -4.76 -4.10 9.40
CA LEU A 204 -5.73 -3.78 10.44
C LEU A 204 -6.54 -2.55 10.04
N CYS A 205 -7.82 -2.76 9.76
CA CYS A 205 -8.78 -1.68 9.61
C CYS A 205 -9.21 -1.23 11.02
N PRO A 206 -9.04 0.04 11.41
CA PRO A 206 -9.62 0.54 12.65
C PRO A 206 -11.14 0.59 12.47
N ILE A 207 -11.83 -0.47 12.89
CA ILE A 207 -13.25 -0.40 13.21
C ILE A 207 -13.36 0.41 14.50
N ASN A 208 -13.87 1.64 14.40
CA ASN A 208 -14.24 2.46 15.55
C ASN A 208 -15.08 1.61 16.53
N GLY A 209 -14.49 1.18 17.66
CA GLY A 209 -15.17 0.35 18.66
C GLY A 209 -14.41 -0.85 19.22
N GLY A 210 -13.15 -1.06 18.83
CA GLY A 210 -12.27 -2.10 19.42
C GLY A 210 -12.01 -3.27 18.47
N PHE A 211 -10.80 -3.82 18.57
CA PHE A 211 -10.36 -4.97 17.80
C PHE A 211 -11.16 -6.21 18.22
N ARG A 212 -12.15 -6.60 17.41
CA ARG A 212 -12.71 -7.94 17.43
C ARG A 212 -12.18 -8.71 16.23
N THR A 213 -11.44 -9.78 16.49
CA THR A 213 -11.30 -10.89 15.55
C THR A 213 -12.67 -11.54 15.41
N THR A 214 -13.30 -11.37 14.25
CA THR A 214 -14.44 -12.17 13.82
C THR A 214 -13.96 -13.10 12.72
N PHE A 215 -13.91 -14.39 13.03
CA PHE A 215 -13.77 -15.47 12.07
C PHE A 215 -15.00 -15.53 11.16
#